data_AF-A0A973EZQ1-F1
#
_entry.id   AF-A0A973EZQ1-F1
#
_cell.length_a   1.000
_cell.length_b   1.000
_cell.length_c   1.000
_cell.angle_alpha   90.00
_cell.angle_beta   90.00
_cell.angle_gamma   90.00
#
_symmetry.space_group_name_H-M   'P 1'
#
loop_
_entity.id
_entity.type
_entity.pdbx_description
1 polymer ?
#
loop_
_entity_poly.entity_id
_entity_poly.type
_entity_poly.pdbx_seq_one_letter_code
_entity_poly.pdbx_strand_id
1 'polypeptide(L)'
;MDRILKIILFLVILLPINVFSQSDSNFDEFKGSSVLSSGKWIKIAVTGEAIYRIEFSKLKEAGLEYPSNPRLFGNNYGQLSYYNNDPKPDDLKEIAIFKAKGTDGVFNEGDYLLFYGQGTGRWVPDMEKNSFNYIRHNYSDTAFYFITSTPEGGEEIGSAEVPQGEAVYKSSEFDALHIHENDVQNLISSGREWYQPFPSSGKIDIVPGFNDLIPGEPIKYRIKVLARASSSTEFRLYSGESLTDQIQVHGVNLSSQTGAYAQIALKEGSLTAGSAVPSFSIRFINNGETGARAWIDYAMFHARSTMPFTGEPKIYFDLKSVEPGNVTEFTIKSQSETVELWDVTDPFNVKKITWTRSGQNIVFKAVTETLRKFFAFEENDAINPVIIPGFVSNQNLHASPNADMIIITHPLFEKYARRLALIHQKNSGLKSLVVSAGQIYNEFSGGIPDISAIRNFLRMKYLKQKNGLNPLKYLLLFGDGSYENKTPPPRNPNFVPTYQSQNSNVFVSSFTSDDFYGLLDYDEGEDFGTEDIGIGRLPVADTIQAGLVVSKIDFYMNSQEKSDWKNIACLVADDEDGNTHMEDSEGLAEILEKKYPELNIDKIYFDAFPQVSG
;
A
#
# COMPACT_ATOMS: atom_id res chain seq x y z
N MET A 1 -31.07 -56.06 28.63
CA MET A 1 -31.95 -54.88 28.72
C MET A 1 -31.06 -53.70 29.13
N ASP A 2 -30.12 -53.32 28.26
CA ASP A 2 -29.11 -52.28 28.56
C ASP A 2 -28.28 -51.92 27.30
N ARG A 3 -28.96 -51.63 26.19
CA ARG A 3 -28.32 -51.13 24.96
C ARG A 3 -29.22 -50.26 24.06
N ILE A 4 -30.33 -49.76 24.62
CA ILE A 4 -31.31 -48.89 23.91
C ILE A 4 -31.53 -47.54 24.64
N LEU A 5 -30.76 -47.24 25.71
CA LEU A 5 -30.93 -46.02 26.51
C LEU A 5 -29.72 -45.04 26.46
N LYS A 6 -28.99 -45.01 25.34
CA LYS A 6 -27.89 -44.02 25.11
C LYS A 6 -27.97 -43.31 23.75
N ILE A 7 -29.13 -43.33 23.09
CA ILE A 7 -29.38 -42.61 21.81
C ILE A 7 -30.46 -41.52 21.98
N ILE A 8 -30.88 -41.23 23.22
CA ILE A 8 -31.88 -40.18 23.51
C ILE A 8 -31.36 -39.32 24.66
N LEU A 9 -30.30 -38.56 24.41
CA LEU A 9 -29.97 -37.35 25.18
C LEU A 9 -29.01 -36.44 24.39
N PHE A 10 -29.40 -36.08 23.17
CA PHE A 10 -28.83 -34.92 22.47
C PHE A 10 -29.82 -34.45 21.40
N LEU A 11 -30.97 -33.96 21.87
CA LEU A 11 -31.93 -33.23 21.04
C LEU A 11 -32.35 -32.00 21.84
N VAL A 12 -32.38 -30.84 21.18
CA VAL A 12 -32.76 -29.49 21.66
C VAL A 12 -31.61 -28.61 22.18
N ILE A 13 -30.76 -28.14 21.26
CA ILE A 13 -30.65 -26.71 20.90
C ILE A 13 -30.35 -26.67 19.40
N LEU A 14 -31.42 -26.58 18.61
CA LEU A 14 -31.38 -26.10 17.23
C LEU A 14 -31.59 -24.59 17.34
N LEU A 15 -30.52 -23.84 17.55
CA LEU A 15 -30.47 -22.46 17.09
C LEU A 15 -30.39 -22.52 15.56
N PRO A 16 -31.08 -21.65 14.82
CA PRO A 16 -30.94 -21.62 13.38
C PRO A 16 -29.49 -21.26 13.08
N ILE A 17 -28.71 -22.25 12.66
CA ILE A 17 -27.57 -21.95 11.81
C ILE A 17 -28.24 -21.40 10.56
N ASN A 18 -28.29 -20.08 10.47
CA ASN A 18 -28.34 -19.43 9.18
C ASN A 18 -27.14 -19.97 8.43
N VAL A 19 -27.36 -21.04 7.66
CA VAL A 19 -26.60 -21.25 6.45
C VAL A 19 -26.93 -20.00 5.65
N PHE A 20 -26.10 -18.97 5.83
CA PHE A 20 -25.90 -18.03 4.75
C PHE A 20 -25.42 -18.92 3.61
N SER A 21 -26.36 -19.32 2.76
CA SER A 21 -26.12 -19.21 1.33
C SER A 21 -25.33 -17.91 1.20
N GLN A 22 -24.05 -18.00 0.84
CA GLN A 22 -23.35 -16.89 0.23
C GLN A 22 -24.21 -16.55 -0.98
N SER A 23 -25.22 -15.72 -0.76
CA SER A 23 -25.75 -14.88 -1.81
C SER A 23 -24.53 -14.16 -2.35
N ASP A 24 -24.32 -14.22 -3.65
CA ASP A 24 -23.48 -13.28 -4.41
C ASP A 24 -23.74 -11.87 -3.88
N SER A 25 -22.99 -11.46 -2.85
CA SER A 25 -23.15 -10.16 -2.25
C SER A 25 -22.42 -9.23 -3.19
N ASN A 26 -23.16 -8.27 -3.74
CA ASN A 26 -22.73 -7.19 -4.62
C ASN A 26 -21.48 -6.44 -4.07
N PHE A 27 -20.29 -7.02 -4.17
CA PHE A 27 -19.02 -6.40 -3.76
C PHE A 27 -18.34 -5.62 -4.91
N ASP A 28 -18.87 -5.70 -6.12
CA ASP A 28 -18.27 -5.14 -7.34
C ASP A 28 -19.15 -4.06 -8.03
N GLU A 29 -19.78 -3.17 -7.26
CA GLU A 29 -20.45 -1.99 -7.86
C GLU A 29 -19.42 -0.87 -8.14
N PHE A 30 -18.90 -0.86 -9.36
CA PHE A 30 -18.00 0.19 -9.84
C PHE A 30 -18.76 1.45 -10.27
N LYS A 31 -18.19 2.62 -10.02
CA LYS A 31 -18.67 3.90 -10.55
C LYS A 31 -18.78 3.84 -12.07
N GLY A 32 -19.80 4.52 -12.58
CA GLY A 32 -20.04 4.66 -14.01
C GLY A 32 -19.17 5.74 -14.67
N SER A 33 -18.62 6.67 -13.89
CA SER A 33 -17.79 7.78 -14.38
C SER A 33 -16.88 8.29 -13.27
N SER A 34 -15.66 8.70 -13.62
CA SER A 34 -14.76 9.40 -12.70
C SER A 34 -15.20 10.84 -12.46
N VAL A 35 -14.97 11.35 -11.25
CA VAL A 35 -15.04 12.80 -10.96
C VAL A 35 -14.01 13.60 -11.78
N LEU A 36 -12.89 12.99 -12.16
CA LEU A 36 -11.85 13.61 -12.99
C LEU A 36 -12.24 13.73 -14.48
N SER A 37 -13.45 13.32 -14.85
CA SER A 37 -13.91 13.33 -16.25
C SER A 37 -14.07 14.72 -16.85
N SER A 38 -14.20 15.76 -16.03
CA SER A 38 -14.34 17.15 -16.45
C SER A 38 -13.85 18.11 -15.36
N GLY A 39 -13.70 19.39 -15.71
CA GLY A 39 -13.26 20.44 -14.80
C GLY A 39 -11.78 20.79 -14.93
N LYS A 40 -11.30 21.61 -13.99
CA LYS A 40 -9.88 21.96 -13.81
C LYS A 40 -9.42 21.44 -12.47
N TRP A 41 -8.38 20.62 -12.50
CA TRP A 41 -7.92 19.86 -11.34
C TRP A 41 -6.46 20.18 -11.05
N ILE A 42 -6.17 20.53 -9.81
CA ILE A 42 -4.82 20.70 -9.29
C ILE A 42 -4.51 19.49 -8.40
N LYS A 43 -3.31 18.92 -8.52
CA LYS A 43 -2.85 17.84 -7.65
C LYS A 43 -1.98 18.43 -6.53
N ILE A 44 -2.19 17.97 -5.31
CA ILE A 44 -1.37 18.32 -4.16
C ILE A 44 -0.79 17.06 -3.53
N ALA A 45 0.37 17.20 -2.88
CA ALA A 45 1.11 16.12 -2.26
C ALA A 45 1.35 16.39 -0.77
N VAL A 46 1.22 15.34 0.03
CA VAL A 46 1.44 15.37 1.48
C VAL A 46 2.22 14.12 1.93
N THR A 47 2.96 14.22 3.03
CA THR A 47 3.83 13.13 3.53
C THR A 47 3.45 12.63 4.92
N GLY A 48 2.55 13.30 5.64
CA GLY A 48 2.20 12.94 7.01
C GLY A 48 0.77 13.30 7.39
N GLU A 49 0.32 12.81 8.54
CA GLU A 49 -0.95 13.19 9.13
C GLU A 49 -0.85 14.59 9.75
N ALA A 50 -1.61 15.55 9.23
CA ALA A 50 -1.62 16.92 9.71
C ALA A 50 -2.87 17.69 9.26
N ILE A 51 -3.08 18.87 9.84
CA ILE A 51 -3.95 19.88 9.23
C ILE A 51 -3.14 20.66 8.21
N TYR A 52 -3.63 20.67 6.98
CA TYR A 52 -2.98 21.35 5.87
C TYR A 52 -3.71 22.65 5.54
N ARG A 53 -2.94 23.69 5.25
CA ARG A 53 -3.41 25.04 4.94
C ARG A 53 -3.14 25.39 3.48
N ILE A 54 -4.14 25.96 2.80
CA ILE A 54 -3.97 26.51 1.45
C ILE A 54 -4.60 27.90 1.40
N GLU A 55 -3.77 28.90 1.15
CA GLU A 55 -4.19 30.29 0.98
C GLU A 55 -5.10 30.44 -0.25
N PHE A 56 -6.11 31.31 -0.15
CA PHE A 56 -6.95 31.69 -1.29
C PHE A 56 -6.12 32.17 -2.49
N SER A 57 -5.08 32.96 -2.23
CA SER A 57 -4.17 33.48 -3.25
C SER A 57 -3.50 32.35 -4.06
N LYS A 58 -3.21 31.21 -3.43
CA LYS A 58 -2.62 30.03 -4.09
C LYS A 58 -3.62 29.30 -4.98
N LEU A 59 -4.88 29.23 -4.57
CA LEU A 59 -5.96 28.67 -5.41
C LEU A 59 -6.17 29.51 -6.67
N LYS A 60 -6.13 30.84 -6.52
CA LYS A 60 -6.21 31.80 -7.62
C LYS A 60 -4.99 31.75 -8.53
N GLU A 61 -3.78 31.70 -7.96
CA GLU A 61 -2.51 31.57 -8.70
C GLU A 61 -2.47 30.28 -9.52
N ALA A 62 -2.99 29.18 -8.96
CA ALA A 62 -3.10 27.91 -9.65
C ALA A 62 -4.20 27.87 -10.74
N GLY A 63 -4.98 28.94 -10.89
CA GLY A 63 -5.88 29.15 -12.02
C GLY A 63 -7.25 28.48 -11.90
N LEU A 64 -7.74 28.22 -10.68
CA LEU A 64 -9.12 27.79 -10.46
C LEU A 64 -10.12 28.88 -10.88
N GLU A 65 -11.26 28.46 -11.42
CA GLU A 65 -12.29 29.37 -11.96
C GLU A 65 -13.12 30.01 -10.84
N TYR A 66 -13.39 29.27 -9.78
CA TYR A 66 -14.16 29.71 -8.62
C TYR A 66 -13.34 29.54 -7.34
N PRO A 67 -12.23 30.27 -7.15
CA PRO A 67 -11.34 30.09 -5.99
C PRO A 67 -12.03 30.34 -4.64
N SER A 68 -13.17 31.06 -4.63
CA SER A 68 -14.02 31.25 -3.45
C SER A 68 -14.83 29.99 -3.05
N ASN A 69 -14.95 29.04 -3.98
CA ASN A 69 -15.71 27.79 -3.83
C ASN A 69 -14.84 26.56 -4.19
N PRO A 70 -13.72 26.34 -3.46
CA PRO A 70 -12.87 25.20 -3.69
C PRO A 70 -13.53 23.91 -3.21
N ARG A 71 -13.15 22.79 -3.82
CA ARG A 71 -13.56 21.44 -3.44
C ARG A 71 -12.32 20.55 -3.40
N LEU A 72 -12.22 19.70 -2.38
CA LEU A 72 -11.10 18.80 -2.19
C LEU A 72 -11.56 17.36 -2.40
N PHE A 73 -10.75 16.58 -3.11
CA PHE A 73 -11.00 15.18 -3.40
C PHE A 73 -9.77 14.35 -3.08
N GLY A 74 -9.98 13.12 -2.63
CA GLY A 74 -8.91 12.19 -2.34
C GLY A 74 -9.43 10.77 -2.19
N ASN A 75 -8.50 9.83 -2.04
CA ASN A 75 -8.84 8.42 -1.86
C ASN A 75 -7.71 7.66 -1.17
N ASN A 76 -7.11 8.29 -0.18
CA ASN A 76 -5.94 7.73 0.49
C ASN A 76 -6.38 6.68 1.52
N TYR A 77 -6.36 5.40 1.14
CA TYR A 77 -6.63 4.26 2.04
C TYR A 77 -5.34 3.63 2.60
N GLY A 78 -4.17 4.24 2.35
CA GLY A 78 -2.88 3.62 2.63
C GLY A 78 -2.54 2.52 1.62
N GLN A 79 -1.79 1.50 2.04
CA GLN A 79 -1.48 0.35 1.20
C GLN A 79 -2.77 -0.38 0.81
N LEU A 80 -3.05 -0.47 -0.48
CA LEU A 80 -4.20 -1.21 -0.98
C LEU A 80 -4.01 -2.72 -0.77
N SER A 81 -5.11 -3.45 -0.62
CA SER A 81 -5.08 -4.91 -0.47
C SER A 81 -4.44 -5.57 -1.68
N TYR A 82 -3.57 -6.56 -1.44
CA TYR A 82 -3.07 -7.45 -2.49
C TYR A 82 -4.09 -8.53 -2.87
N TYR A 83 -5.23 -8.62 -2.18
CA TYR A 83 -6.33 -9.55 -2.46
C TYR A 83 -7.57 -8.82 -3.01
N ASN A 84 -8.37 -9.52 -3.82
CA ASN A 84 -9.57 -8.97 -4.48
C ASN A 84 -10.82 -8.94 -3.58
N ASN A 85 -10.68 -9.19 -2.29
CA ASN A 85 -11.79 -9.22 -1.33
C ASN A 85 -12.07 -7.89 -0.62
N ASP A 86 -11.18 -6.92 -0.76
CA ASP A 86 -11.41 -5.52 -0.38
C ASP A 86 -10.73 -4.59 -1.40
N PRO A 87 -11.19 -4.53 -2.67
CA PRO A 87 -10.55 -3.75 -3.72
C PRO A 87 -10.81 -2.25 -3.58
N LYS A 88 -11.20 -1.76 -2.40
CA LYS A 88 -11.43 -0.34 -2.16
C LYS A 88 -10.09 0.41 -2.23
N PRO A 89 -10.11 1.65 -2.72
CA PRO A 89 -11.28 2.40 -3.14
C PRO A 89 -11.49 2.42 -4.67
N ASP A 90 -12.69 2.80 -5.11
CA ASP A 90 -13.10 2.73 -6.53
C ASP A 90 -12.82 4.02 -7.33
N ASP A 91 -13.28 5.19 -6.86
CA ASP A 91 -12.98 6.52 -7.45
C ASP A 91 -12.78 7.55 -6.32
N LEU A 92 -12.23 8.72 -6.64
CA LEU A 92 -12.01 9.81 -5.68
C LEU A 92 -13.30 10.21 -4.96
N LYS A 93 -13.18 10.47 -3.65
CA LYS A 93 -14.27 10.99 -2.82
C LYS A 93 -13.99 12.42 -2.42
N GLU A 94 -15.06 13.22 -2.34
CA GLU A 94 -14.97 14.57 -1.81
C GLU A 94 -14.64 14.54 -0.31
N ILE A 95 -13.85 15.50 0.14
CA ILE A 95 -13.37 15.65 1.51
C ILE A 95 -13.83 17.00 2.02
N ALA A 96 -14.43 17.01 3.21
CA ALA A 96 -14.87 18.23 3.87
C ALA A 96 -13.68 19.17 4.16
N ILE A 97 -13.82 20.44 3.81
CA ILE A 97 -12.83 21.50 4.08
C ILE A 97 -13.37 22.52 5.09
N PHE A 98 -12.48 23.15 5.86
CA PHE A 98 -12.83 24.32 6.67
C PHE A 98 -12.33 25.58 5.94
N LYS A 99 -13.21 26.58 5.76
CA LYS A 99 -12.82 27.88 5.20
C LYS A 99 -12.72 28.89 6.33
N ALA A 100 -11.49 29.29 6.67
CA ALA A 100 -11.24 30.38 7.59
C ALA A 100 -11.48 31.69 6.83
N LYS A 101 -12.59 32.36 7.13
CA LYS A 101 -13.02 33.60 6.46
C LYS A 101 -12.77 34.80 7.37
N GLY A 102 -12.49 35.95 6.76
CA GLY A 102 -12.45 37.23 7.43
C GLY A 102 -13.79 37.68 8.01
N THR A 103 -13.81 38.89 8.56
CA THR A 103 -15.00 39.49 9.20
C THR A 103 -16.14 39.80 8.23
N ASP A 104 -15.88 39.79 6.92
CA ASP A 104 -16.88 39.96 5.87
C ASP A 104 -17.69 38.66 5.59
N GLY A 105 -17.25 37.53 6.13
CA GLY A 105 -17.89 36.22 5.95
C GLY A 105 -17.77 35.64 4.54
N VAL A 106 -16.89 36.18 3.68
CA VAL A 106 -16.72 35.79 2.28
C VAL A 106 -15.32 35.23 2.08
N PHE A 107 -15.19 34.00 1.53
CA PHE A 107 -13.88 33.41 1.27
C PHE A 107 -13.14 34.13 0.12
N ASN A 108 -12.18 34.99 0.46
CA ASN A 108 -11.46 35.86 -0.48
C ASN A 108 -9.98 36.12 -0.11
N GLU A 109 -9.38 37.19 -0.62
CA GLU A 109 -7.94 37.45 -0.48
C GLU A 109 -7.55 37.69 0.98
N GLY A 110 -6.59 36.91 1.49
CA GLY A 110 -6.19 36.90 2.91
C GLY A 110 -6.82 35.77 3.73
N ASP A 111 -7.79 35.06 3.16
CA ASP A 111 -8.38 33.86 3.74
C ASP A 111 -7.64 32.59 3.30
N TYR A 112 -7.90 31.49 4.01
CA TYR A 112 -7.32 30.19 3.72
C TYR A 112 -8.30 29.05 4.02
N LEU A 113 -8.13 27.93 3.32
CA LEU A 113 -8.81 26.69 3.67
C LEU A 113 -7.88 25.80 4.50
N LEU A 114 -8.49 25.00 5.35
CA LEU A 114 -7.86 23.93 6.13
C LEU A 114 -8.51 22.59 5.78
N PHE A 115 -7.72 21.52 5.77
CA PHE A 115 -8.23 20.16 5.65
C PHE A 115 -7.33 19.19 6.43
N TYR A 116 -7.89 18.06 6.87
CA TYR A 116 -7.10 16.97 7.42
C TYR A 116 -6.53 16.13 6.28
N GLY A 117 -5.20 16.09 6.17
CA GLY A 117 -4.50 15.23 5.23
C GLY A 117 -3.81 14.09 5.98
N GLN A 118 -3.69 12.93 5.35
CA GLN A 118 -3.00 11.78 5.90
C GLN A 118 -1.83 11.37 5.02
N GLY A 119 -0.76 10.84 5.64
CA GLY A 119 0.33 10.16 4.92
C GLY A 119 -0.12 8.81 4.33
N THR A 120 0.79 8.05 3.73
CA THR A 120 0.47 6.72 3.16
C THR A 120 0.52 5.58 4.18
N GLY A 121 1.33 5.72 5.24
CA GLY A 121 1.37 4.76 6.35
C GLY A 121 0.19 4.92 7.32
N ARG A 122 -0.20 3.81 7.97
CA ARG A 122 -1.40 3.75 8.85
C ARG A 122 -1.18 2.87 10.07
N TRP A 123 -1.63 3.35 11.23
CA TRP A 123 -1.87 2.49 12.40
C TRP A 123 -3.26 1.88 12.32
N VAL A 124 -3.34 0.56 12.42
CA VAL A 124 -4.57 -0.24 12.41
C VAL A 124 -4.76 -0.90 13.77
N PRO A 125 -5.88 -0.67 14.48
CA PRO A 125 -6.15 -1.31 15.75
C PRO A 125 -6.42 -2.81 15.57
N ASP A 126 -5.85 -3.63 16.43
CA ASP A 126 -6.18 -5.04 16.64
C ASP A 126 -6.94 -5.12 17.98
N MET A 127 -8.28 -5.11 17.88
CA MET A 127 -9.17 -5.07 19.04
C MET A 127 -9.07 -6.34 19.89
N GLU A 128 -8.77 -7.50 19.28
CA GLU A 128 -8.63 -8.76 19.99
C GLU A 128 -7.39 -8.78 20.88
N LYS A 129 -6.28 -8.20 20.38
CA LYS A 129 -5.00 -8.14 21.12
C LYS A 129 -4.82 -6.86 21.93
N ASN A 130 -5.77 -5.92 21.85
CA ASN A 130 -5.68 -4.58 22.43
C ASN A 130 -4.32 -3.93 22.10
N SER A 131 -4.02 -3.91 20.80
CA SER A 131 -2.73 -3.48 20.24
C SER A 131 -2.93 -2.79 18.89
N PHE A 132 -1.84 -2.31 18.29
CA PHE A 132 -1.86 -1.72 16.96
C PHE A 132 -0.82 -2.37 16.06
N ASN A 133 -1.17 -2.51 14.78
CA ASN A 133 -0.22 -2.84 13.72
C ASN A 133 0.03 -1.58 12.90
N TYR A 134 1.24 -1.42 12.39
CA TYR A 134 1.56 -0.38 11.41
C TYR A 134 1.63 -0.99 10.02
N ILE A 135 0.92 -0.40 9.06
CA ILE A 135 0.96 -0.77 7.65
C ILE A 135 1.64 0.37 6.92
N ARG A 136 2.83 0.09 6.39
CA ARG A 136 3.55 0.97 5.47
C ARG A 136 3.03 0.77 4.05
N HIS A 137 3.17 1.81 3.23
CA HIS A 137 2.93 1.73 1.80
C HIS A 137 4.21 1.37 1.06
N ASN A 138 4.18 0.27 0.30
CA ASN A 138 5.39 -0.30 -0.32
C ASN A 138 5.86 0.48 -1.56
N TYR A 139 4.98 1.28 -2.15
CA TYR A 139 5.20 1.95 -3.43
C TYR A 139 5.33 3.48 -3.37
N SER A 140 4.98 4.13 -2.25
CA SER A 140 5.06 5.59 -2.12
C SER A 140 4.99 6.04 -0.68
N ASP A 141 5.87 6.97 -0.29
CA ASP A 141 5.80 7.68 1.00
C ASP A 141 4.99 8.99 0.88
N THR A 142 4.42 9.27 -0.29
CA THR A 142 3.64 10.47 -0.60
C THR A 142 2.19 10.13 -0.92
N ALA A 143 1.27 10.78 -0.23
CA ALA A 143 -0.15 10.75 -0.54
C ALA A 143 -0.55 11.96 -1.38
N PHE A 144 -1.60 11.81 -2.19
CA PHE A 144 -2.06 12.86 -3.09
C PHE A 144 -3.54 13.18 -2.89
N TYR A 145 -3.88 14.44 -3.17
CA TYR A 145 -5.23 14.96 -3.16
C TYR A 145 -5.43 15.86 -4.38
N PHE A 146 -6.68 16.12 -4.74
CA PHE A 146 -7.07 16.85 -5.94
C PHE A 146 -8.00 17.99 -5.57
N ILE A 147 -7.71 19.19 -6.04
CA ILE A 147 -8.52 20.38 -5.82
C ILE A 147 -9.16 20.80 -7.13
N THR A 148 -10.45 21.08 -7.08
CA THR A 148 -11.18 21.77 -8.14
C THR A 148 -12.02 22.91 -7.55
N SER A 149 -12.83 23.56 -8.37
CA SER A 149 -13.74 24.61 -7.95
C SER A 149 -15.00 24.61 -8.78
N THR A 150 -16.16 24.78 -8.16
CA THR A 150 -17.45 24.89 -8.86
C THR A 150 -18.29 26.04 -8.31
N PRO A 151 -19.28 26.57 -9.06
CA PRO A 151 -20.13 27.67 -8.59
C PRO A 151 -20.88 27.36 -7.28
N GLU A 152 -21.31 26.11 -7.10
CA GLU A 152 -22.13 25.66 -5.98
C GLU A 152 -21.35 25.36 -4.68
N GLY A 153 -20.02 25.29 -4.73
CA GLY A 153 -19.19 24.90 -3.58
C GLY A 153 -19.14 23.38 -3.37
N GLY A 154 -18.62 22.98 -2.21
CA GLY A 154 -18.42 21.58 -1.85
C GLY A 154 -18.64 21.32 -0.38
N GLU A 155 -18.22 20.13 0.07
CA GLU A 155 -18.35 19.70 1.45
C GLU A 155 -17.56 20.60 2.42
N GLU A 156 -18.22 21.10 3.46
CA GLU A 156 -17.61 21.93 4.51
C GLU A 156 -17.60 21.20 5.85
N ILE A 157 -16.54 21.40 6.65
CA ILE A 157 -16.42 20.84 8.01
C ILE A 157 -17.49 21.49 8.89
N GLY A 158 -18.48 20.69 9.27
CA GLY A 158 -19.51 21.04 10.24
C GLY A 158 -19.12 20.68 11.68
N SER A 159 -19.94 21.10 12.64
CA SER A 159 -19.79 20.70 14.04
C SER A 159 -20.21 19.25 14.26
N ALA A 160 -19.51 18.54 15.14
CA ALA A 160 -19.90 17.23 15.63
C ALA A 160 -21.13 17.34 16.54
N GLU A 161 -21.99 16.32 16.51
CA GLU A 161 -23.13 16.24 17.43
C GLU A 161 -22.65 15.95 18.86
N VAL A 162 -23.17 16.69 19.84
CA VAL A 162 -22.86 16.48 21.25
C VAL A 162 -23.76 15.37 21.81
N PRO A 163 -23.20 14.25 22.30
CA PRO A 163 -24.00 13.15 22.85
C PRO A 163 -24.82 13.60 24.07
N GLN A 164 -26.12 13.30 24.05
CA GLN A 164 -27.05 13.66 25.14
C GLN A 164 -26.96 12.73 26.35
N GLY A 165 -26.49 11.49 26.17
CA GLY A 165 -26.32 10.52 27.25
C GLY A 165 -25.32 10.96 28.32
N GLU A 166 -25.45 10.39 29.52
CA GLU A 166 -24.43 10.50 30.56
C GLU A 166 -23.14 9.79 30.12
N ALA A 167 -22.00 10.38 30.46
CA ALA A 167 -20.71 9.74 30.21
C ALA A 167 -20.51 8.58 31.18
N VAL A 168 -20.51 7.36 30.66
CA VAL A 168 -20.30 6.12 31.43
C VAL A 168 -18.81 5.77 31.59
N TYR A 169 -17.96 6.41 30.79
CA TYR A 169 -16.51 6.34 30.89
C TYR A 169 -15.91 7.75 30.83
N LYS A 170 -14.80 7.95 31.55
CA LYS A 170 -14.05 9.21 31.58
C LYS A 170 -12.62 8.94 31.16
N SER A 171 -12.18 9.58 30.09
CA SER A 171 -10.84 9.43 29.56
C SER A 171 -10.05 10.71 29.71
N SER A 172 -8.89 10.62 30.37
CA SER A 172 -7.88 11.67 30.43
C SER A 172 -6.52 11.18 29.93
N GLU A 173 -6.54 10.06 29.21
CA GLU A 173 -5.38 9.28 28.80
C GLU A 173 -5.57 8.75 27.38
N PHE A 174 -4.49 8.63 26.61
CA PHE A 174 -4.53 8.13 25.25
C PHE A 174 -3.48 7.03 25.00
N ASP A 175 -3.65 6.29 23.91
CA ASP A 175 -2.67 5.33 23.41
C ASP A 175 -1.57 6.05 22.64
N ALA A 176 -0.36 6.05 23.18
CA ALA A 176 0.83 6.60 22.55
C ALA A 176 1.53 5.51 21.71
N LEU A 177 1.66 5.75 20.41
CA LEU A 177 2.27 4.82 19.45
C LEU A 177 3.54 5.41 18.84
N HIS A 178 4.54 4.57 18.66
CA HIS A 178 5.76 4.91 17.93
C HIS A 178 6.24 3.71 17.11
N ILE A 179 6.77 3.99 15.92
CA ILE A 179 7.46 3.01 15.10
C ILE A 179 8.79 3.60 14.62
N HIS A 180 9.86 2.82 14.78
CA HIS A 180 11.14 3.02 14.13
C HIS A 180 11.27 1.99 13.01
N GLU A 181 11.25 2.43 11.76
CA GLU A 181 11.33 1.57 10.58
C GLU A 181 11.90 2.42 9.43
N ASN A 182 13.01 2.01 8.82
CA ASN A 182 13.68 2.75 7.74
C ASN A 182 14.01 1.80 6.58
N ASP A 183 13.44 2.04 5.40
CA ASP A 183 13.68 1.21 4.21
C ASP A 183 14.99 1.63 3.54
N VAL A 184 16.08 0.96 3.89
CA VAL A 184 17.41 1.29 3.36
C VAL A 184 17.90 0.25 2.37
N GLN A 185 17.71 -1.04 2.67
CA GLN A 185 18.27 -2.13 1.88
C GLN A 185 17.29 -3.30 1.71
N ASN A 186 17.07 -3.71 0.46
CA ASN A 186 16.56 -5.04 0.13
C ASN A 186 17.76 -6.01 0.05
N LEU A 187 17.69 -7.15 0.75
CA LEU A 187 18.88 -7.97 1.01
C LEU A 187 19.37 -8.77 -0.20
N ILE A 188 18.46 -9.18 -1.07
CA ILE A 188 18.72 -10.08 -2.20
C ILE A 188 18.27 -9.49 -3.54
N SER A 189 17.96 -8.20 -3.57
CA SER A 189 17.37 -7.49 -4.73
C SER A 189 16.12 -8.17 -5.29
N SER A 190 15.29 -8.74 -4.40
CA SER A 190 14.04 -9.41 -4.73
C SER A 190 13.05 -9.35 -3.56
N GLY A 191 11.77 -9.42 -3.88
CA GLY A 191 10.67 -9.22 -2.93
C GLY A 191 10.51 -7.76 -2.48
N ARG A 192 9.48 -7.50 -1.68
CA ARG A 192 9.07 -6.13 -1.31
C ARG A 192 9.46 -5.67 0.09
N GLU A 193 10.10 -6.50 0.93
CA GLU A 193 10.55 -6.08 2.26
C GLU A 193 11.93 -5.40 2.19
N TRP A 194 12.09 -4.35 3.00
CA TRP A 194 13.31 -3.54 3.09
C TRP A 194 13.70 -3.40 4.56
N TYR A 195 15.00 -3.27 4.81
CA TYR A 195 15.52 -3.28 6.18
C TYR A 195 16.58 -2.19 6.36
N GLN A 196 16.72 -1.71 7.60
CA GLN A 196 17.78 -0.80 7.99
C GLN A 196 19.00 -1.60 8.47
N PRO A 197 20.18 -1.47 7.82
CA PRO A 197 21.40 -2.08 8.33
C PRO A 197 21.83 -1.45 9.66
N PHE A 198 22.36 -2.27 10.56
CA PHE A 198 23.00 -1.76 11.76
C PHE A 198 24.28 -0.99 11.39
N PRO A 199 24.52 0.18 12.02
CA PRO A 199 25.79 0.89 11.85
C PRO A 199 26.96 0.07 12.42
N SER A 200 28.19 0.43 12.07
CA SER A 200 29.41 -0.22 12.56
C SER A 200 29.58 -0.17 14.08
N SER A 201 28.92 0.77 14.77
CA SER A 201 28.84 0.83 16.23
C SER A 201 28.02 -0.32 16.85
N GLY A 202 27.23 -1.04 16.05
CA GLY A 202 26.33 -2.09 16.50
C GLY A 202 25.14 -1.57 17.30
N LYS A 203 24.83 -0.27 17.26
CA LYS A 203 23.80 0.35 18.10
C LYS A 203 22.88 1.24 17.27
N ILE A 204 21.57 1.08 17.48
CA ILE A 204 20.53 2.01 17.02
C ILE A 204 19.85 2.61 18.26
N ASP A 205 19.83 3.93 18.34
CA ASP A 205 19.09 4.68 19.36
C ASP A 205 17.70 5.02 18.83
N ILE A 206 16.68 4.82 19.68
CA ILE A 206 15.27 5.07 19.36
C ILE A 206 14.69 5.99 20.42
N VAL A 207 14.19 7.15 19.99
CA VAL A 207 13.56 8.14 20.84
C VAL A 207 12.11 8.27 20.40
N PRO A 208 11.15 7.62 21.08
CA PRO A 208 9.76 7.56 20.64
C PRO A 208 9.03 8.90 20.56
N GLY A 209 9.57 9.95 21.19
CA GLY A 209 8.88 11.23 21.37
C GLY A 209 7.70 11.15 22.35
N PHE A 210 7.62 10.07 23.14
CA PHE A 210 6.64 9.95 24.21
C PHE A 210 6.92 10.97 25.31
N ASN A 211 5.90 11.75 25.64
CA ASN A 211 5.90 12.72 26.72
C ASN A 211 4.74 12.37 27.66
N ASP A 212 4.95 12.50 28.96
CA ASP A 212 3.93 12.26 30.00
C ASP A 212 3.32 10.84 29.99
N LEU A 213 4.16 9.83 29.75
CA LEU A 213 3.77 8.43 29.99
C LEU A 213 3.33 8.22 31.44
N ILE A 214 2.32 7.37 31.62
CA ILE A 214 1.75 7.06 32.92
C ILE A 214 2.68 6.10 33.67
N PRO A 215 3.24 6.50 34.82
CA PRO A 215 4.12 5.62 35.59
C PRO A 215 3.42 4.33 36.00
N GLY A 216 4.09 3.19 35.83
CA GLY A 216 3.53 1.88 36.18
C GLY A 216 2.70 1.20 35.09
N GLU A 217 2.23 1.92 34.07
CA GLU A 217 1.58 1.32 32.90
C GLU A 217 2.62 0.61 32.01
N PRO A 218 2.23 -0.46 31.29
CA PRO A 218 3.13 -1.18 30.39
C PRO A 218 3.41 -0.38 29.12
N ILE A 219 4.67 -0.42 28.68
CA ILE A 219 5.09 -0.13 27.31
C ILE A 219 5.22 -1.47 26.61
N LYS A 220 4.27 -1.79 25.74
CA LYS A 220 4.33 -2.96 24.85
C LYS A 220 5.29 -2.66 23.72
N TYR A 221 6.08 -3.65 23.30
CA TYR A 221 6.94 -3.52 22.14
C TYR A 221 6.90 -4.75 21.25
N ARG A 222 7.12 -4.54 19.95
CA ARG A 222 7.32 -5.59 18.94
C ARG A 222 8.52 -5.21 18.07
N ILE A 223 9.52 -6.07 18.01
CA ILE A 223 10.79 -5.82 17.33
C ILE A 223 11.08 -6.97 16.37
N LYS A 224 11.25 -6.66 15.08
CA LYS A 224 11.63 -7.61 14.03
C LYS A 224 13.04 -7.28 13.54
N VAL A 225 13.96 -8.22 13.67
CA VAL A 225 15.39 -8.06 13.34
C VAL A 225 15.87 -9.22 12.50
N LEU A 226 16.97 -8.99 11.77
CA LEU A 226 17.60 -9.98 10.91
C LEU A 226 19.09 -10.04 11.17
N ALA A 227 19.67 -11.23 11.11
CA ALA A 227 21.12 -11.40 11.11
C ALA A 227 21.58 -12.44 10.08
N ARG A 228 22.77 -12.22 9.53
CA ARG A 228 23.49 -13.17 8.68
C ARG A 228 24.82 -13.50 9.35
N ALA A 229 24.93 -14.72 9.87
CA ALA A 229 26.13 -15.29 10.48
C ALA A 229 26.08 -16.82 10.37
N SER A 230 27.24 -17.48 10.52
CA SER A 230 27.31 -18.96 10.51
C SER A 230 26.84 -19.59 11.83
N SER A 231 26.89 -18.81 12.91
CA SER A 231 26.50 -19.20 14.26
C SER A 231 25.48 -18.22 14.85
N SER A 232 24.94 -18.55 16.03
CA SER A 232 23.89 -17.74 16.68
C SER A 232 24.40 -16.37 17.10
N THR A 233 23.64 -15.33 16.79
CA THR A 233 23.89 -13.94 17.19
C THR A 233 22.73 -13.43 18.05
N GLU A 234 22.88 -12.23 18.62
CA GLU A 234 21.89 -11.69 19.54
C GLU A 234 21.65 -10.19 19.33
N PHE A 235 20.42 -9.74 19.52
CA PHE A 235 20.07 -8.35 19.73
C PHE A 235 19.61 -8.13 21.17
N ARG A 236 19.95 -6.97 21.73
CA ARG A 236 19.59 -6.59 23.10
C ARG A 236 18.82 -5.27 23.09
N LEU A 237 17.61 -5.28 23.63
CA LEU A 237 16.80 -4.08 23.86
C LEU A 237 17.16 -3.48 25.22
N TYR A 238 17.47 -2.19 25.24
CA TYR A 238 17.69 -1.42 26.46
C TYR A 238 16.66 -0.30 26.60
N SER A 239 16.24 -0.05 27.84
CA SER A 239 15.54 1.17 28.25
C SER A 239 16.50 2.01 29.09
N GLY A 240 16.94 3.15 28.55
CA GLY A 240 18.14 3.82 29.06
C GLY A 240 19.35 2.87 29.02
N GLU A 241 19.97 2.61 30.18
CA GLU A 241 21.08 1.65 30.31
C GLU A 241 20.65 0.28 30.86
N SER A 242 19.38 0.08 31.19
CA SER A 242 18.90 -1.20 31.71
C SER A 242 18.58 -2.16 30.57
N LEU A 243 19.14 -3.36 30.61
CA LEU A 243 18.80 -4.43 29.67
C LEU A 243 17.35 -4.87 29.92
N THR A 244 16.50 -4.71 28.92
CA THR A 244 15.08 -5.08 28.98
C THR A 244 14.86 -6.49 28.46
N ASP A 245 15.42 -6.80 27.29
CA ASP A 245 15.17 -8.08 26.65
C ASP A 245 16.27 -8.47 25.65
N GLN A 246 16.25 -9.75 25.28
CA GLN A 246 17.22 -10.38 24.37
C GLN A 246 16.50 -11.12 23.25
N ILE A 247 17.00 -10.97 22.03
CA ILE A 247 16.46 -11.57 20.81
C ILE A 247 17.58 -12.39 20.17
N GLN A 248 17.49 -13.71 20.29
CA GLN A 248 18.43 -14.64 19.67
C GLN A 248 18.08 -14.84 18.20
N VAL A 249 19.10 -14.83 17.34
CA VAL A 249 18.96 -15.09 15.90
C VAL A 249 19.88 -16.23 15.51
N HIS A 250 19.30 -17.33 15.05
CA HIS A 250 20.05 -18.50 14.62
C HIS A 250 20.93 -18.23 13.39
N GLY A 251 22.02 -18.99 13.27
CA GLY A 251 22.91 -18.91 12.11
C GLY A 251 22.25 -19.46 10.84
N VAL A 252 22.74 -19.01 9.68
CA VAL A 252 22.36 -19.47 8.34
C VAL A 252 23.50 -20.22 7.68
N ASN A 253 23.19 -21.10 6.72
CA ASN A 253 24.23 -21.73 5.89
C ASN A 253 24.74 -20.71 4.86
N LEU A 254 25.94 -20.15 5.11
CA LEU A 254 26.56 -19.13 4.26
C LEU A 254 26.93 -19.64 2.84
N SER A 255 27.00 -20.95 2.64
CA SER A 255 27.30 -21.58 1.35
C SER A 255 26.07 -21.94 0.52
N SER A 256 24.86 -21.81 1.09
CA SER A 256 23.63 -22.13 0.38
C SER A 256 23.28 -21.06 -0.66
N GLN A 257 23.04 -21.49 -1.90
CA GLN A 257 22.57 -20.62 -2.98
C GLN A 257 21.04 -20.50 -3.04
N THR A 258 20.32 -21.40 -2.35
CA THR A 258 18.85 -21.48 -2.36
C THR A 258 18.21 -21.13 -1.03
N GLY A 259 18.97 -21.16 0.07
CA GLY A 259 18.46 -20.97 1.43
C GLY A 259 18.25 -19.51 1.85
N ALA A 260 18.09 -19.31 3.16
CA ALA A 260 17.97 -17.99 3.76
C ALA A 260 19.28 -17.20 3.64
N TYR A 261 19.21 -16.01 3.05
CA TYR A 261 20.30 -15.04 3.08
C TYR A 261 20.49 -14.47 4.49
N ALA A 262 19.42 -14.18 5.22
CA ALA A 262 19.47 -13.78 6.61
C ALA A 262 18.33 -14.43 7.39
N GLN A 263 18.57 -14.72 8.66
CA GLN A 263 17.56 -15.28 9.55
C GLN A 263 16.78 -14.14 10.21
N ILE A 264 15.46 -14.26 10.22
CA ILE A 264 14.54 -13.33 10.91
C ILE A 264 14.30 -13.83 12.34
N ALA A 265 14.22 -12.89 13.28
CA ALA A 265 13.62 -13.11 14.59
C ALA A 265 12.65 -11.98 14.95
N LEU A 266 11.54 -12.36 15.57
CA LEU A 266 10.52 -11.46 16.09
C LEU A 266 10.48 -11.60 17.61
N LYS A 267 10.47 -10.47 18.32
CA LYS A 267 10.23 -10.43 19.76
C LYS A 267 9.08 -9.50 20.07
N GLU A 268 8.13 -10.02 20.83
CA GLU A 268 7.08 -9.24 21.50
C GLU A 268 7.30 -9.30 23.01
N GLY A 269 6.99 -8.21 23.69
CA GLY A 269 7.08 -8.15 25.14
C GLY A 269 6.54 -6.83 25.69
N SER A 270 6.72 -6.64 26.98
CA SER A 270 6.39 -5.40 27.65
C SER A 270 7.41 -5.08 28.73
N LEU A 271 7.56 -3.78 29.02
CA LEU A 271 8.28 -3.29 30.18
C LEU A 271 7.42 -2.27 30.92
N THR A 272 7.69 -2.03 32.20
CA THR A 272 6.98 -1.01 32.96
C THR A 272 7.56 0.37 32.66
N ALA A 273 6.72 1.37 32.42
CA ALA A 273 7.16 2.75 32.23
C ALA A 273 7.84 3.29 33.50
N GLY A 274 9.17 3.36 33.49
CA GLY A 274 10.00 3.92 34.57
C GLY A 274 10.29 5.41 34.45
N SER A 275 9.96 6.03 33.31
CA SER A 275 10.12 7.46 33.01
C SER A 275 8.94 7.94 32.17
N ALA A 276 8.53 9.19 32.37
CA ALA A 276 7.54 9.87 31.52
C ALA A 276 8.05 10.10 30.08
N VAL A 277 9.37 10.09 29.89
CA VAL A 277 10.06 10.32 28.61
C VAL A 277 11.09 9.20 28.43
N PRO A 278 10.69 8.00 27.98
CA PRO A 278 11.61 6.88 27.80
C PRO A 278 12.51 7.06 26.57
N SER A 279 13.69 6.47 26.62
CA SER A 279 14.58 6.27 25.47
C SER A 279 14.98 4.81 25.37
N PHE A 280 15.09 4.31 24.15
CA PHE A 280 15.44 2.93 23.88
C PHE A 280 16.71 2.83 23.04
N SER A 281 17.44 1.73 23.18
CA SER A 281 18.47 1.37 22.22
C SER A 281 18.45 -0.12 21.94
N ILE A 282 18.70 -0.49 20.69
CA ILE A 282 18.89 -1.87 20.28
C ILE A 282 20.37 -2.05 19.94
N ARG A 283 21.01 -3.03 20.58
CA ARG A 283 22.44 -3.33 20.38
C ARG A 283 22.60 -4.72 19.78
N PHE A 284 23.35 -4.83 18.69
CA PHE A 284 23.70 -6.09 18.05
C PHE A 284 24.96 -6.69 18.67
N ILE A 285 24.91 -7.97 19.01
CA ILE A 285 25.99 -8.76 19.59
C ILE A 285 26.30 -9.91 18.64
N ASN A 286 27.47 -9.84 18.00
CA ASN A 286 27.91 -10.79 16.99
C ASN A 286 28.50 -12.10 17.56
N ASN A 287 28.60 -12.23 18.89
CA ASN A 287 29.16 -13.41 19.58
C ASN A 287 30.53 -13.88 19.05
N GLY A 288 31.37 -12.95 18.56
CA GLY A 288 32.69 -13.26 18.02
C GLY A 288 32.74 -13.54 16.51
N GLU A 289 31.60 -13.59 15.82
CA GLU A 289 31.53 -13.70 14.35
C GLU A 289 31.84 -12.34 13.71
N THR A 290 33.09 -12.12 13.31
CA THR A 290 33.51 -10.84 12.71
C THR A 290 32.83 -10.55 11.36
N GLY A 291 32.40 -11.59 10.64
CA GLY A 291 31.65 -11.47 9.38
C GLY A 291 30.15 -11.30 9.54
N ALA A 292 29.63 -11.28 10.78
CA ALA A 292 28.20 -11.18 11.01
C ALA A 292 27.64 -9.82 10.58
N ARG A 293 26.47 -9.85 9.95
CA ARG A 293 25.71 -8.65 9.55
C ARG A 293 24.35 -8.65 10.22
N ALA A 294 23.82 -7.46 10.46
CA ALA A 294 22.58 -7.26 11.19
C ALA A 294 21.74 -6.16 10.57
N TRP A 295 20.42 -6.34 10.61
CA TRP A 295 19.42 -5.38 10.17
C TRP A 295 18.25 -5.33 11.14
N ILE A 296 17.54 -4.21 11.15
CA ILE A 296 16.22 -4.08 11.76
C ILE A 296 15.19 -3.85 10.66
N ASP A 297 14.08 -4.55 10.75
CA ASP A 297 12.88 -4.24 9.98
C ASP A 297 12.19 -3.06 10.68
N TYR A 298 11.61 -3.33 11.85
CA TYR A 298 11.01 -2.29 12.69
C TYR A 298 11.18 -2.56 14.19
N ALA A 299 10.99 -1.49 14.96
CA ALA A 299 10.68 -1.53 16.39
C ALA A 299 9.43 -0.67 16.67
N MET A 300 8.35 -1.31 17.12
CA MET A 300 7.11 -0.66 17.51
C MET A 300 6.98 -0.58 19.02
N PHE A 301 6.45 0.53 19.52
CA PHE A 301 6.15 0.76 20.93
C PHE A 301 4.72 1.28 21.09
N HIS A 302 3.98 0.72 22.03
CA HIS A 302 2.62 1.11 22.42
C HIS A 302 2.58 1.31 23.93
N ALA A 303 2.27 2.53 24.36
CA ALA A 303 2.24 2.93 25.76
C ALA A 303 0.96 3.71 26.11
N ARG A 304 0.75 3.96 27.40
CA ARG A 304 -0.29 4.85 27.91
C ARG A 304 0.30 6.17 28.37
N SER A 305 -0.33 7.25 27.94
CA SER A 305 0.08 8.62 28.24
C SER A 305 -1.12 9.43 28.73
N THR A 306 -0.87 10.43 29.58
CA THR A 306 -1.89 11.47 29.84
C THR A 306 -2.19 12.24 28.54
N MET A 307 -3.31 12.98 28.45
CA MET A 307 -3.68 13.82 27.30
C MET A 307 -3.34 15.32 27.45
N PRO A 308 -2.06 15.76 27.38
CA PRO A 308 -1.72 17.17 27.41
C PRO A 308 -1.56 17.75 25.99
N PHE A 309 -2.20 18.89 25.74
CA PHE A 309 -1.89 19.73 24.58
C PHE A 309 -0.96 20.88 25.01
N THR A 310 0.27 20.85 24.50
CA THR A 310 1.34 21.82 24.85
C THR A 310 1.74 22.71 23.67
N GLY A 311 0.86 22.88 22.68
CA GLY A 311 1.13 23.66 21.46
C GLY A 311 1.71 22.85 20.29
N GLU A 312 1.82 21.53 20.42
CA GLU A 312 2.20 20.64 19.31
C GLU A 312 0.97 19.87 18.84
N PRO A 313 0.63 19.91 17.53
CA PRO A 313 -0.49 19.15 16.98
C PRO A 313 -0.42 17.66 17.33
N LYS A 314 -1.55 17.09 17.76
CA LYS A 314 -1.58 15.71 18.24
C LYS A 314 -2.92 15.03 18.02
N ILE A 315 -2.88 13.75 17.70
CA ILE A 315 -4.06 12.89 17.63
C ILE A 315 -4.21 12.15 18.96
N TYR A 316 -5.39 12.25 19.57
CA TYR A 316 -5.79 11.48 20.73
C TYR A 316 -6.80 10.41 20.34
N PHE A 317 -6.57 9.20 20.84
CA PHE A 317 -7.48 8.07 20.76
C PHE A 317 -7.25 7.16 21.97
N ASP A 318 -8.31 6.50 22.44
CA ASP A 318 -8.25 5.66 23.64
C ASP A 318 -8.99 4.34 23.40
N LEU A 319 -8.25 3.25 23.23
CA LEU A 319 -8.81 1.89 23.09
C LEU A 319 -9.65 1.50 24.31
N LYS A 320 -9.31 1.98 25.52
CA LYS A 320 -10.08 1.68 26.74
C LYS A 320 -11.47 2.33 26.74
N SER A 321 -11.73 3.30 25.85
CA SER A 321 -13.03 3.95 25.72
C SER A 321 -14.04 3.18 24.86
N VAL A 322 -13.58 2.16 24.12
CA VAL A 322 -14.35 1.49 23.07
C VAL A 322 -15.23 0.38 23.65
N GLU A 323 -16.54 0.61 23.72
CA GLU A 323 -17.55 -0.40 24.05
C GLU A 323 -18.89 -0.07 23.37
N PRO A 324 -19.72 -1.08 23.04
CA PRO A 324 -21.06 -0.85 22.47
C PRO A 324 -21.92 0.06 23.35
N GLY A 325 -22.51 1.10 22.75
CA GLY A 325 -23.34 2.10 23.41
C GLY A 325 -22.60 3.12 24.29
N ASN A 326 -21.26 3.09 24.38
CA ASN A 326 -20.54 3.99 25.27
C ASN A 326 -20.60 5.45 24.81
N VAL A 327 -20.84 6.33 25.78
CA VAL A 327 -20.52 7.76 25.71
C VAL A 327 -19.35 8.03 26.64
N THR A 328 -18.28 8.59 26.10
CA THR A 328 -17.07 8.92 26.86
C THR A 328 -16.92 10.42 27.01
N GLU A 329 -16.63 10.88 28.22
CA GLU A 329 -16.14 12.24 28.51
C GLU A 329 -14.62 12.26 28.40
N PHE A 330 -14.09 13.04 27.46
CA PHE A 330 -12.66 13.22 27.25
C PHE A 330 -12.19 14.50 27.92
N THR A 331 -11.01 14.44 28.56
CA THR A 331 -10.35 15.58 29.19
C THR A 331 -8.95 15.77 28.63
N ILE A 332 -8.74 16.88 27.92
CA ILE A 332 -7.43 17.31 27.43
C ILE A 332 -6.93 18.45 28.32
N LYS A 333 -5.72 18.35 28.84
CA LYS A 333 -5.10 19.41 29.63
C LYS A 333 -4.39 20.40 28.70
N SER A 334 -4.80 21.66 28.69
CA SER A 334 -4.20 22.71 27.86
C SER A 334 -4.18 24.05 28.58
N GLN A 335 -3.08 24.80 28.41
CA GLN A 335 -3.02 26.22 28.79
C GLN A 335 -3.57 27.12 27.68
N SER A 336 -3.49 26.69 26.42
CA SER A 336 -3.96 27.46 25.27
C SER A 336 -5.47 27.65 25.26
N GLU A 337 -5.93 28.84 24.89
CA GLU A 337 -7.35 29.21 24.68
C GLU A 337 -7.80 29.07 23.22
N THR A 338 -6.86 28.80 22.30
CA THR A 338 -7.09 28.78 20.84
C THR A 338 -7.05 27.36 20.26
N VAL A 339 -7.20 26.34 21.11
CA VAL A 339 -7.18 24.94 20.69
C VAL A 339 -8.40 24.61 19.84
N GLU A 340 -8.12 24.19 18.61
CA GLU A 340 -9.08 23.56 17.72
C GLU A 340 -9.04 22.05 17.91
N LEU A 341 -10.21 21.42 17.89
CA LEU A 341 -10.35 19.98 18.08
C LEU A 341 -11.26 19.40 17.00
N TRP A 342 -10.71 18.53 16.16
CA TRP A 342 -11.46 17.90 15.08
C TRP A 342 -11.56 16.39 15.29
N ASP A 343 -12.75 15.83 15.08
CA ASP A 343 -12.93 14.40 14.93
C ASP A 343 -12.51 14.00 13.51
N VAL A 344 -11.41 13.27 13.44
CA VAL A 344 -10.77 12.80 12.20
C VAL A 344 -10.90 11.28 12.04
N THR A 345 -11.88 10.68 12.74
CA THR A 345 -12.14 9.24 12.64
C THR A 345 -12.50 8.83 11.22
N ASP A 346 -13.32 9.65 10.54
CA ASP A 346 -13.57 9.57 9.11
C ASP A 346 -12.84 10.71 8.40
N PRO A 347 -11.75 10.45 7.66
CA PRO A 347 -10.96 11.48 7.00
C PRO A 347 -11.70 12.18 5.85
N PHE A 348 -12.80 11.62 5.34
CA PHE A 348 -13.62 12.26 4.31
C PHE A 348 -14.65 13.23 4.90
N ASN A 349 -15.09 12.97 6.14
CA ASN A 349 -16.17 13.70 6.80
C ASN A 349 -15.75 14.19 8.19
N VAL A 350 -14.67 14.96 8.22
CA VAL A 350 -14.14 15.57 9.44
C VAL A 350 -15.18 16.49 10.08
N LYS A 351 -15.27 16.47 11.42
CA LYS A 351 -16.17 17.33 12.19
C LYS A 351 -15.44 18.11 13.27
N LYS A 352 -15.82 19.37 13.47
CA LYS A 352 -15.30 20.20 14.56
C LYS A 352 -15.97 19.83 15.89
N ILE A 353 -15.18 19.48 16.89
CA ILE A 353 -15.67 19.17 18.24
C ILE A 353 -15.83 20.47 19.01
N THR A 354 -17.03 20.67 19.55
CA THR A 354 -17.27 21.74 20.53
C THR A 354 -16.89 21.23 21.91
N TRP A 355 -16.13 22.03 22.65
CA TRP A 355 -15.66 21.69 23.98
C TRP A 355 -15.95 22.80 24.99
N THR A 356 -15.91 22.45 26.27
CA THR A 356 -16.02 23.39 27.39
C THR A 356 -14.74 23.40 28.19
N ARG A 357 -14.47 24.49 28.93
CA ARG A 357 -13.26 24.62 29.74
C ARG A 357 -13.58 24.72 31.21
N SER A 358 -12.84 23.98 32.02
CA SER A 358 -12.81 24.09 33.47
C SER A 358 -11.36 24.20 33.94
N GLY A 359 -10.91 25.41 34.28
CA GLY A 359 -9.49 25.68 34.56
C GLY A 359 -8.61 25.40 33.34
N GLN A 360 -7.68 24.44 33.44
CA GLN A 360 -6.81 24.01 32.33
C GLN A 360 -7.36 22.79 31.57
N ASN A 361 -8.57 22.34 31.88
CA ASN A 361 -9.13 21.14 31.26
C ASN A 361 -10.13 21.53 30.18
N ILE A 362 -9.85 21.11 28.95
CA ILE A 362 -10.80 21.06 27.84
C ILE A 362 -11.58 19.75 27.98
N VAL A 363 -12.91 19.85 28.03
CA VAL A 363 -13.82 18.72 28.27
C VAL A 363 -14.87 18.65 27.16
N PHE A 364 -15.04 17.46 26.58
CA PHE A 364 -16.04 17.17 25.55
C PHE A 364 -16.52 15.72 25.65
N LYS A 365 -17.64 15.41 24.99
CA LYS A 365 -18.21 14.06 24.94
C LYS A 365 -18.23 13.53 23.51
N ALA A 366 -18.01 12.23 23.36
CA ALA A 366 -18.18 11.53 22.09
C ALA A 366 -18.78 10.13 22.30
N VAL A 367 -19.50 9.62 21.30
CA VAL A 367 -19.92 8.22 21.24
C VAL A 367 -18.70 7.37 20.85
N THR A 368 -18.39 6.36 21.64
CA THR A 368 -17.19 5.52 21.51
C THR A 368 -17.55 4.04 21.35
N GLU A 369 -18.55 3.75 20.52
CA GLU A 369 -18.83 2.38 20.05
C GLU A 369 -17.71 1.81 19.18
N THR A 370 -16.99 2.71 18.51
CA THR A 370 -15.78 2.45 17.74
C THR A 370 -14.70 3.41 18.20
N LEU A 371 -13.43 3.07 17.92
CA LEU A 371 -12.31 3.93 18.25
C LEU A 371 -12.43 5.27 17.53
N ARG A 372 -12.51 6.37 18.30
CA ARG A 372 -12.51 7.74 17.78
C ARG A 372 -11.10 8.33 17.81
N LYS A 373 -10.79 9.16 16.81
CA LYS A 373 -9.54 9.91 16.69
C LYS A 373 -9.84 11.40 16.73
N PHE A 374 -9.24 12.12 17.68
CA PHE A 374 -9.40 13.57 17.83
C PHE A 374 -8.08 14.28 17.58
N PHE A 375 -8.03 15.12 16.55
CA PHE A 375 -6.87 15.93 16.20
C PHE A 375 -6.96 17.28 16.92
N ALA A 376 -6.06 17.54 17.87
CA ALA A 376 -5.94 18.81 18.58
C ALA A 376 -4.80 19.64 17.98
N PHE A 377 -5.03 20.91 17.67
CA PHE A 377 -4.07 21.81 17.03
C PHE A 377 -4.42 23.27 17.25
N GLU A 378 -3.52 24.19 16.91
CA GLU A 378 -3.85 25.60 16.70
C GLU A 378 -3.77 25.93 15.20
N GLU A 379 -4.57 26.88 14.71
CA GLU A 379 -4.62 27.22 13.27
C GLU A 379 -3.25 27.61 12.70
N ASN A 380 -2.35 28.17 13.53
CA ASN A 380 -0.99 28.55 13.15
C ASN A 380 -0.05 27.35 12.96
N ASP A 381 -0.41 26.17 13.48
CA ASP A 381 0.39 24.94 13.33
C ASP A 381 0.08 24.22 12.00
N ALA A 382 -0.92 24.69 11.25
CA ALA A 382 -1.28 24.10 9.97
C ALA A 382 -0.14 24.24 8.95
N ILE A 383 0.17 23.16 8.25
CA ILE A 383 1.31 23.09 7.33
C ILE A 383 0.87 23.24 5.87
N ASN A 384 1.75 23.78 5.01
CA ASN A 384 1.44 23.93 3.59
C ASN A 384 1.68 22.60 2.85
N PRO A 385 0.73 22.09 2.05
CA PRO A 385 0.98 20.96 1.16
C PRO A 385 1.83 21.40 -0.04
N VAL A 386 2.41 20.43 -0.74
CA VAL A 386 3.13 20.70 -1.99
C VAL A 386 2.14 20.70 -3.14
N ILE A 387 1.95 21.85 -3.81
CA ILE A 387 1.15 21.94 -5.03
C ILE A 387 1.98 21.44 -6.21
N ILE A 388 1.49 20.41 -6.91
CA ILE A 388 2.13 19.89 -8.11
C ILE A 388 1.86 20.85 -9.28
N PRO A 389 2.89 21.36 -9.97
CA PRO A 389 2.69 22.29 -11.07
C PRO A 389 1.88 21.70 -12.24
N GLY A 390 0.96 22.50 -12.76
CA GLY A 390 0.12 22.15 -13.91
C GLY A 390 -1.22 21.51 -13.53
N PHE A 391 -2.11 21.44 -14.52
CA PHE A 391 -3.42 20.80 -14.33
C PHE A 391 -3.35 19.30 -14.61
N VAL A 392 -4.13 18.53 -13.86
CA VAL A 392 -4.41 17.13 -14.16
C VAL A 392 -5.32 17.11 -15.39
N SER A 393 -4.91 16.35 -16.42
CA SER A 393 -5.75 16.16 -17.60
C SER A 393 -7.00 15.37 -17.25
N ASN A 394 -8.14 15.80 -17.78
CA ASN A 394 -9.41 15.11 -17.56
C ASN A 394 -9.34 13.67 -18.09
N GLN A 395 -9.89 12.74 -17.31
CA GLN A 395 -9.81 11.30 -17.55
C GLN A 395 -11.04 10.58 -16.97
N ASN A 396 -11.39 9.45 -17.57
CA ASN A 396 -12.55 8.67 -17.17
C ASN A 396 -12.36 7.19 -17.54
N LEU A 397 -11.52 6.49 -16.77
CA LEU A 397 -11.28 5.07 -16.97
C LEU A 397 -12.53 4.24 -16.62
N HIS A 398 -13.34 4.69 -15.66
CA HIS A 398 -14.63 4.07 -15.33
C HIS A 398 -15.61 3.97 -16.51
N ALA A 399 -15.65 4.99 -17.38
CA ALA A 399 -16.47 5.04 -18.60
C ALA A 399 -15.67 4.73 -19.89
N SER A 400 -14.45 4.22 -19.77
CA SER A 400 -13.61 3.92 -20.93
C SER A 400 -14.23 2.85 -21.83
N PRO A 401 -14.04 2.92 -23.16
CA PRO A 401 -14.56 1.92 -24.10
C PRO A 401 -14.09 0.50 -23.76
N ASN A 402 -14.89 -0.50 -24.15
CA ASN A 402 -14.47 -1.89 -24.00
C ASN A 402 -13.24 -2.20 -24.87
N ALA A 403 -12.35 -3.05 -24.38
CA ALA A 403 -11.12 -3.42 -25.08
C ALA A 403 -10.80 -4.92 -24.88
N ASP A 404 -10.31 -5.56 -25.94
CA ASP A 404 -9.79 -6.93 -25.90
C ASP A 404 -8.41 -6.97 -25.22
N MET A 405 -7.63 -5.88 -25.34
CA MET A 405 -6.31 -5.72 -24.75
C MET A 405 -6.17 -4.37 -24.04
N ILE A 406 -5.62 -4.37 -22.83
CA ILE A 406 -5.14 -3.15 -22.17
C ILE A 406 -3.63 -3.07 -22.35
N ILE A 407 -3.13 -1.93 -22.83
CA ILE A 407 -1.68 -1.63 -22.84
C ILE A 407 -1.40 -0.57 -21.78
N ILE A 408 -0.73 -0.96 -20.71
CA ILE A 408 -0.28 -0.04 -19.65
C ILE A 408 1.14 0.42 -19.96
N THR A 409 1.38 1.72 -19.97
CA THR A 409 2.68 2.25 -20.39
C THR A 409 3.09 3.52 -19.65
N HIS A 410 4.38 3.82 -19.62
CA HIS A 410 4.86 5.13 -19.20
C HIS A 410 4.65 6.17 -20.31
N PRO A 411 4.35 7.45 -20.01
CA PRO A 411 4.15 8.49 -21.04
C PRO A 411 5.28 8.59 -22.08
N LEU A 412 6.52 8.27 -21.69
CA LEU A 412 7.69 8.20 -22.58
C LEU A 412 7.49 7.24 -23.77
N PHE A 413 6.73 6.17 -23.60
CA PHE A 413 6.54 5.11 -24.60
C PHE A 413 5.17 5.12 -25.26
N GLU A 414 4.30 6.07 -24.92
CA GLU A 414 2.90 6.09 -25.36
C GLU A 414 2.75 6.03 -26.89
N LYS A 415 3.60 6.75 -27.64
CA LYS A 415 3.62 6.72 -29.10
C LYS A 415 3.88 5.31 -29.65
N TYR A 416 4.76 4.55 -29.01
CA TYR A 416 5.12 3.19 -29.42
C TYR A 416 4.02 2.18 -29.04
N ALA A 417 3.45 2.32 -27.84
CA ALA A 417 2.30 1.53 -27.40
C ALA A 417 1.09 1.72 -28.35
N ARG A 418 0.79 2.96 -28.76
CA ARG A 418 -0.26 3.24 -29.75
C ARG A 418 0.05 2.65 -31.13
N ARG A 419 1.31 2.66 -31.57
CA ARG A 419 1.71 1.98 -32.81
C ARG A 419 1.47 0.47 -32.71
N LEU A 420 1.83 -0.16 -31.59
CA LEU A 420 1.61 -1.59 -31.35
C LEU A 420 0.11 -1.95 -31.34
N ALA A 421 -0.72 -1.15 -30.67
CA ALA A 421 -2.17 -1.30 -30.71
C ALA A 421 -2.71 -1.30 -32.16
N LEU A 422 -2.23 -0.39 -33.02
CA LEU A 422 -2.62 -0.34 -34.43
C LEU A 422 -2.16 -1.57 -35.23
N ILE A 423 -0.99 -2.13 -34.91
CA ILE A 423 -0.50 -3.36 -35.56
C ILE A 423 -1.46 -4.52 -35.29
N HIS A 424 -1.84 -4.72 -34.02
CA HIS A 424 -2.76 -5.78 -33.62
C HIS A 424 -4.19 -5.55 -34.13
N GLN A 425 -4.65 -4.30 -34.16
CA GLN A 425 -5.95 -3.96 -34.75
C GLN A 425 -6.00 -4.34 -36.23
N LYS A 426 -4.95 -4.02 -37.01
CA LYS A 426 -4.89 -4.31 -38.46
C LYS A 426 -4.76 -5.80 -38.76
N ASN A 427 -3.93 -6.52 -38.01
CA ASN A 427 -3.62 -7.92 -38.29
C ASN A 427 -4.60 -8.91 -37.67
N SER A 428 -5.23 -8.55 -36.55
CA SER A 428 -6.02 -9.48 -35.73
C SER A 428 -7.37 -8.92 -35.29
N GLY A 429 -7.71 -7.67 -35.64
CA GLY A 429 -8.96 -7.02 -35.24
C GLY A 429 -9.03 -6.65 -33.75
N LEU A 430 -7.94 -6.83 -32.99
CA LEU A 430 -7.91 -6.59 -31.55
C LEU A 430 -8.09 -5.10 -31.23
N LYS A 431 -9.08 -4.79 -30.38
CA LYS A 431 -9.30 -3.43 -29.87
C LYS A 431 -8.46 -3.24 -28.61
N SER A 432 -7.52 -2.31 -28.66
CA SER A 432 -6.64 -2.02 -27.53
C SER A 432 -6.97 -0.67 -26.89
N LEU A 433 -6.95 -0.61 -25.55
CA LEU A 433 -6.96 0.63 -24.80
C LEU A 433 -5.55 0.90 -24.26
N VAL A 434 -4.94 2.01 -24.69
CA VAL A 434 -3.63 2.44 -24.19
C VAL A 434 -3.84 3.44 -23.06
N VAL A 435 -3.28 3.14 -21.89
CA VAL A 435 -3.43 3.93 -20.66
C VAL A 435 -2.08 4.03 -19.96
N SER A 436 -1.83 5.13 -19.26
CA SER A 436 -0.65 5.24 -18.39
C SER A 436 -0.95 4.82 -16.96
N ALA A 437 0.06 4.28 -16.26
CA ALA A 437 -0.08 3.88 -14.86
C ALA A 437 -0.54 5.06 -13.98
N GLY A 438 -0.04 6.28 -14.24
CA GLY A 438 -0.45 7.50 -13.53
C GLY A 438 -1.94 7.84 -13.67
N GLN A 439 -2.55 7.57 -14.83
CA GLN A 439 -3.99 7.77 -15.01
C GLN A 439 -4.79 6.79 -14.16
N ILE A 440 -4.34 5.53 -14.09
CA ILE A 440 -4.93 4.50 -13.23
C ILE A 440 -4.82 4.91 -11.77
N TYR A 441 -3.63 5.31 -11.30
CA TYR A 441 -3.44 5.71 -9.90
C TYR A 441 -4.38 6.84 -9.49
N ASN A 442 -4.54 7.86 -10.34
CA ASN A 442 -5.39 9.00 -10.05
C ASN A 442 -6.87 8.60 -9.79
N GLU A 443 -7.40 7.55 -10.43
CA GLU A 443 -8.78 7.08 -10.20
C GLU A 443 -8.84 5.99 -9.11
N PHE A 444 -7.92 5.01 -9.11
CA PHE A 444 -8.02 3.78 -8.30
C PHE A 444 -7.18 3.75 -7.02
N SER A 445 -6.36 4.78 -6.74
CA SER A 445 -5.56 4.86 -5.50
C SER A 445 -5.39 6.28 -4.95
N GLY A 446 -6.21 7.22 -5.42
CA GLY A 446 -6.08 8.62 -5.01
C GLY A 446 -4.81 9.29 -5.54
N GLY A 447 -4.24 8.78 -6.64
CA GLY A 447 -3.03 9.31 -7.26
C GLY A 447 -1.73 8.73 -6.71
N ILE A 448 -1.79 7.81 -5.74
CA ILE A 448 -0.65 7.16 -5.09
C ILE A 448 -0.20 5.97 -5.96
N PRO A 449 1.06 5.89 -6.40
CA PRO A 449 1.55 4.70 -7.10
C PRO A 449 1.28 3.43 -6.29
N ASP A 450 0.54 2.47 -6.84
CA ASP A 450 0.24 1.18 -6.20
C ASP A 450 -0.12 0.14 -7.26
N ILE A 451 0.45 -1.06 -7.17
CA ILE A 451 0.19 -2.15 -8.11
C ILE A 451 -1.25 -2.68 -8.02
N SER A 452 -1.86 -2.65 -6.83
CA SER A 452 -3.24 -3.09 -6.64
C SER A 452 -4.20 -2.13 -7.34
N ALA A 453 -3.86 -0.85 -7.52
CA ALA A 453 -4.66 0.07 -8.33
C ALA A 453 -4.72 -0.37 -9.80
N ILE A 454 -3.59 -0.86 -10.34
CA ILE A 454 -3.53 -1.43 -11.69
C ILE A 454 -4.41 -2.68 -11.78
N ARG A 455 -4.26 -3.62 -10.83
CA ARG A 455 -5.11 -4.82 -10.78
C ARG A 455 -6.59 -4.46 -10.63
N ASN A 456 -6.96 -3.53 -9.75
CA ASN A 456 -8.34 -3.13 -9.51
C ASN A 456 -8.98 -2.50 -10.76
N PHE A 457 -8.22 -1.69 -11.52
CA PHE A 457 -8.67 -1.20 -12.83
C PHE A 457 -8.91 -2.36 -13.83
N LEU A 458 -8.00 -3.33 -13.88
CA LEU A 458 -8.13 -4.49 -14.76
C LEU A 458 -9.33 -5.36 -14.36
N ARG A 459 -9.53 -5.59 -13.05
CA ARG A 459 -10.70 -6.27 -12.48
C ARG A 459 -11.98 -5.58 -12.90
N MET A 460 -12.06 -4.25 -12.77
CA MET A 460 -13.23 -3.48 -13.23
C MET A 460 -13.50 -3.74 -14.72
N LYS A 461 -12.48 -3.67 -15.57
CA LYS A 461 -12.64 -3.90 -17.02
C LYS A 461 -13.05 -5.34 -17.32
N TYR A 462 -12.45 -6.31 -16.65
CA TYR A 462 -12.78 -7.73 -16.78
C TYR A 462 -14.24 -7.99 -16.40
N LEU A 463 -14.68 -7.58 -15.21
CA LEU A 463 -16.04 -7.82 -14.72
C LEU A 463 -17.09 -7.08 -15.57
N LYS A 464 -16.86 -5.82 -15.96
CA LYS A 464 -17.75 -5.08 -16.87
C LYS A 464 -17.87 -5.73 -18.26
N GLN A 465 -16.86 -6.51 -18.68
CA GLN A 465 -16.80 -7.12 -20.01
C GLN A 465 -17.05 -8.65 -20.03
N LYS A 466 -17.08 -9.33 -18.87
CA LYS A 466 -17.08 -10.81 -18.73
C LYS A 466 -18.14 -11.50 -19.59
N ASN A 467 -19.34 -10.93 -19.65
CA ASN A 467 -20.48 -11.44 -20.42
C ASN A 467 -20.78 -10.64 -21.71
N GLY A 468 -19.86 -9.79 -22.14
CA GLY A 468 -20.00 -8.93 -23.31
C GLY A 468 -19.43 -9.52 -24.60
N LEU A 469 -19.67 -8.86 -25.73
CA LEU A 469 -19.16 -9.26 -27.06
C LEU A 469 -17.64 -9.07 -27.23
N ASN A 470 -17.00 -8.29 -26.35
CA ASN A 470 -15.56 -8.03 -26.38
C ASN A 470 -15.03 -8.22 -24.93
N PRO A 471 -14.89 -9.46 -24.44
CA PRO A 471 -14.32 -9.72 -23.12
C PRO A 471 -12.87 -9.26 -23.09
N LEU A 472 -12.39 -8.83 -21.92
CA LEU A 472 -10.97 -8.51 -21.75
C LEU A 472 -10.18 -9.83 -21.84
N LYS A 473 -9.14 -9.89 -22.67
CA LYS A 473 -8.35 -11.11 -22.88
C LYS A 473 -6.87 -10.92 -22.58
N TYR A 474 -6.35 -9.71 -22.76
CA TYR A 474 -4.92 -9.46 -22.71
C TYR A 474 -4.55 -8.21 -21.92
N LEU A 475 -3.46 -8.34 -21.16
CA LEU A 475 -2.72 -7.22 -20.60
C LEU A 475 -1.33 -7.18 -21.24
N LEU A 476 -0.92 -5.99 -21.69
CA LEU A 476 0.45 -5.73 -22.07
C LEU A 476 1.05 -4.60 -21.22
N LEU A 477 2.12 -4.91 -20.51
CA LEU A 477 2.92 -3.96 -19.74
C LEU A 477 4.06 -3.45 -20.65
N PHE A 478 4.00 -2.20 -21.07
CA PHE A 478 4.95 -1.61 -22.01
C PHE A 478 5.91 -0.65 -21.27
N GLY A 479 6.99 -1.23 -20.77
CA GLY A 479 8.02 -0.56 -19.98
C GLY A 479 8.73 -1.56 -19.06
N ASP A 480 10.00 -1.28 -18.78
CA ASP A 480 10.78 -2.08 -17.84
C ASP A 480 10.27 -1.93 -16.39
N GLY A 481 10.62 -2.91 -15.55
CA GLY A 481 10.27 -2.98 -14.14
C GLY A 481 11.51 -3.04 -13.25
N SER A 482 11.32 -2.90 -11.94
CA SER A 482 12.40 -2.99 -10.96
C SER A 482 11.91 -3.67 -9.67
N TYR A 483 12.82 -4.29 -8.92
CA TYR A 483 12.53 -4.76 -7.57
C TYR A 483 12.32 -3.58 -6.60
N GLU A 484 12.95 -2.43 -6.89
CA GLU A 484 12.77 -1.18 -6.16
C GLU A 484 11.65 -0.40 -6.85
N ASN A 485 10.45 -0.41 -6.28
CA ASN A 485 9.29 0.17 -6.96
C ASN A 485 9.02 1.65 -6.61
N LYS A 486 9.70 2.26 -5.62
CA LYS A 486 9.40 3.64 -5.18
C LYS A 486 10.11 4.70 -6.02
N THR A 487 11.32 4.44 -6.54
CA THR A 487 12.06 5.44 -7.33
C THR A 487 11.55 5.50 -8.77
N PRO A 488 11.06 6.65 -9.26
CA PRO A 488 10.62 6.77 -10.65
C PRO A 488 11.81 6.91 -11.61
N PRO A 489 11.59 6.65 -12.92
CA PRO A 489 12.55 6.96 -13.98
C PRO A 489 12.92 8.46 -14.01
N PRO A 490 14.14 8.81 -14.47
CA PRO A 490 15.17 7.96 -15.05
C PRO A 490 16.16 7.36 -14.03
N ARG A 491 15.99 7.62 -12.73
CA ARG A 491 16.94 7.14 -11.70
C ARG A 491 16.88 5.63 -11.48
N ASN A 492 15.76 5.02 -11.86
CA ASN A 492 15.50 3.59 -11.79
C ASN A 492 14.63 3.24 -13.01
N PRO A 493 14.92 2.15 -13.77
CA PRO A 493 14.12 1.76 -14.94
C PRO A 493 12.71 1.22 -14.61
N ASN A 494 12.12 1.62 -13.47
CA ASN A 494 10.77 1.24 -13.08
C ASN A 494 9.69 2.05 -13.83
N PHE A 495 9.46 1.75 -15.10
CA PHE A 495 8.47 2.45 -15.92
C PHE A 495 7.05 1.96 -15.68
N VAL A 496 6.89 0.66 -15.42
CA VAL A 496 5.63 0.02 -15.01
C VAL A 496 5.95 -0.97 -13.89
N PRO A 497 5.40 -0.80 -12.68
CA PRO A 497 5.82 -1.58 -11.52
C PRO A 497 5.57 -3.08 -11.68
N THR A 498 6.38 -3.87 -11.00
CA THR A 498 6.25 -5.33 -10.91
C THR A 498 5.64 -5.70 -9.56
N TYR A 499 4.86 -6.78 -9.52
CA TYR A 499 4.55 -7.40 -8.23
C TYR A 499 5.78 -8.15 -7.73
N GLN A 500 6.04 -8.01 -6.43
CA GLN A 500 7.14 -8.65 -5.72
C GLN A 500 6.55 -9.39 -4.51
N SER A 501 6.94 -10.64 -4.31
CA SER A 501 6.53 -11.44 -3.15
C SER A 501 6.92 -10.78 -1.83
N GLN A 502 6.23 -11.13 -0.73
CA GLN A 502 6.58 -10.58 0.59
C GLN A 502 8.01 -10.94 1.01
N ASN A 503 8.45 -12.17 0.71
CA ASN A 503 9.75 -12.66 1.13
C ASN A 503 10.88 -11.90 0.41
N SER A 504 11.82 -11.36 1.19
CA SER A 504 13.03 -10.67 0.68
C SER A 504 14.31 -11.16 1.35
N ASN A 505 14.29 -12.33 1.99
CA ASN A 505 15.44 -12.87 2.72
C ASN A 505 15.75 -14.34 2.41
N VAL A 506 14.93 -15.04 1.61
CA VAL A 506 15.14 -16.43 1.18
C VAL A 506 15.11 -16.49 -0.34
N PHE A 507 16.19 -16.98 -0.96
CA PHE A 507 16.36 -16.91 -2.42
C PHE A 507 15.23 -17.59 -3.19
N VAL A 508 14.86 -18.83 -2.83
CA VAL A 508 13.84 -19.60 -3.57
C VAL A 508 12.39 -19.22 -3.23
N SER A 509 12.17 -18.43 -2.19
CA SER A 509 10.83 -17.99 -1.79
C SER A 509 10.55 -16.55 -2.21
N SER A 510 11.54 -15.86 -2.77
CA SER A 510 11.44 -14.49 -3.25
C SER A 510 11.29 -14.49 -4.76
N PHE A 511 10.25 -13.84 -5.27
CA PHE A 511 9.97 -13.82 -6.70
C PHE A 511 9.30 -12.51 -7.14
N THR A 512 9.43 -12.23 -8.43
CA THR A 512 8.69 -11.21 -9.16
C THR A 512 7.71 -11.90 -10.09
N SER A 513 6.51 -11.37 -10.24
CA SER A 513 5.54 -11.87 -11.21
C SER A 513 4.66 -10.74 -11.72
N ASP A 514 4.23 -10.81 -12.98
CA ASP A 514 3.18 -9.95 -13.51
C ASP A 514 1.79 -10.64 -13.47
N ASP A 515 1.74 -11.94 -13.15
CA ASP A 515 0.52 -12.77 -13.08
C ASP A 515 -0.48 -12.20 -12.07
N PHE A 516 0.02 -11.54 -11.02
CA PHE A 516 -0.77 -10.77 -10.05
C PHE A 516 -1.81 -9.85 -10.72
N TYR A 517 -1.48 -9.25 -11.87
CA TYR A 517 -2.38 -8.35 -12.59
C TYR A 517 -3.52 -9.07 -13.34
N GLY A 518 -3.43 -10.39 -13.48
CA GLY A 518 -4.43 -11.26 -14.11
C GLY A 518 -5.21 -12.10 -13.12
N LEU A 519 -4.91 -12.02 -11.82
CA LEU A 519 -5.74 -12.58 -10.75
C LEU A 519 -6.92 -11.63 -10.51
N LEU A 520 -8.06 -11.86 -11.15
CA LEU A 520 -9.17 -10.92 -11.24
C LEU A 520 -10.49 -11.43 -10.65
N ASP A 521 -10.57 -12.67 -10.18
CA ASP A 521 -11.73 -13.20 -9.47
C ASP A 521 -11.68 -12.89 -7.96
N TYR A 522 -12.81 -13.08 -7.25
CA TYR A 522 -12.93 -12.73 -5.82
C TYR A 522 -11.95 -13.56 -4.97
N ASP A 523 -11.44 -12.98 -3.89
CA ASP A 523 -10.41 -13.56 -2.99
C ASP A 523 -9.04 -13.88 -3.63
N GLU A 524 -8.86 -13.72 -4.94
CA GLU A 524 -7.54 -13.92 -5.57
C GLU A 524 -6.56 -12.77 -5.28
N GLY A 525 -5.26 -13.06 -5.28
CA GLY A 525 -4.20 -12.12 -4.97
C GLY A 525 -2.92 -12.77 -4.48
N GLU A 526 -1.85 -11.98 -4.31
CA GLU A 526 -0.52 -12.47 -3.94
C GLU A 526 -0.05 -13.65 -4.83
N ASP A 527 -0.04 -14.86 -4.29
CA ASP A 527 0.31 -16.13 -4.94
C ASP A 527 -0.89 -17.11 -5.04
N PHE A 528 -2.11 -16.62 -4.81
CA PHE A 528 -3.34 -17.41 -4.78
C PHE A 528 -4.30 -16.99 -5.90
N GLY A 529 -4.60 -17.91 -6.82
CA GLY A 529 -5.59 -17.74 -7.89
C GLY A 529 -5.17 -18.40 -9.20
N THR A 530 -5.88 -18.11 -10.28
CA THR A 530 -5.52 -18.48 -11.66
C THR A 530 -5.70 -17.29 -12.58
N GLU A 531 -4.81 -17.11 -13.54
CA GLU A 531 -4.85 -15.95 -14.43
C GLU A 531 -6.10 -15.96 -15.32
N ASP A 532 -6.94 -14.93 -15.18
CA ASP A 532 -8.16 -14.71 -15.97
C ASP A 532 -7.87 -14.18 -17.39
N ILE A 533 -6.69 -13.58 -17.58
CA ILE A 533 -6.27 -12.93 -18.83
C ILE A 533 -4.80 -13.24 -19.15
N GLY A 534 -4.46 -13.26 -20.44
CA GLY A 534 -3.07 -13.43 -20.88
C GLY A 534 -2.25 -12.17 -20.64
N ILE A 535 -1.08 -12.30 -20.02
CA ILE A 535 -0.21 -11.17 -19.66
C ILE A 535 1.10 -11.24 -20.43
N GLY A 536 1.58 -10.09 -20.87
CA GLY A 536 2.93 -9.96 -21.42
C GLY A 536 3.57 -8.63 -21.02
N ARG A 537 4.90 -8.60 -20.97
CA ARG A 537 5.68 -7.39 -20.77
C ARG A 537 6.65 -7.17 -21.92
N LEU A 538 6.75 -5.91 -22.38
CA LEU A 538 7.86 -5.43 -23.20
C LEU A 538 8.79 -4.59 -22.32
N PRO A 539 9.86 -5.17 -21.76
CA PRO A 539 10.75 -4.50 -20.81
C PRO A 539 11.71 -3.58 -21.57
N VAL A 540 11.23 -2.39 -21.91
CA VAL A 540 12.02 -1.36 -22.60
C VAL A 540 12.37 -0.23 -21.65
N ALA A 541 13.64 0.17 -21.66
CA ALA A 541 14.18 1.21 -20.79
C ALA A 541 14.28 2.58 -21.48
N ASP A 542 14.19 2.61 -22.81
CA ASP A 542 14.26 3.85 -23.59
C ASP A 542 13.48 3.75 -24.92
N THR A 543 13.39 4.88 -25.64
CA THR A 543 12.62 5.00 -26.88
C THR A 543 13.26 4.29 -28.07
N ILE A 544 14.57 4.01 -28.02
CA ILE A 544 15.29 3.24 -29.03
C ILE A 544 14.89 1.77 -28.91
N GLN A 545 14.98 1.20 -27.71
CA GLN A 545 14.53 -0.16 -27.42
C GLN A 545 13.06 -0.35 -27.75
N ALA A 546 12.19 0.60 -27.36
CA ALA A 546 10.77 0.59 -27.72
C ALA A 546 10.57 0.55 -29.25
N GLY A 547 11.31 1.36 -30.00
CA GLY A 547 11.25 1.37 -31.46
C GLY A 547 11.70 0.06 -32.11
N LEU A 548 12.77 -0.53 -31.60
CA LEU A 548 13.31 -1.81 -32.10
C LEU A 548 12.34 -2.95 -31.85
N VAL A 549 11.81 -3.09 -30.63
CA VAL A 549 10.86 -4.15 -30.27
C VAL A 549 9.59 -4.05 -31.10
N VAL A 550 8.98 -2.87 -31.19
CA VAL A 550 7.76 -2.67 -32.00
C VAL A 550 8.02 -2.96 -33.48
N SER A 551 9.19 -2.58 -34.01
CA SER A 551 9.52 -2.85 -35.42
C SER A 551 9.75 -4.34 -35.69
N LYS A 552 10.31 -5.10 -34.74
CA LYS A 552 10.42 -6.56 -34.84
C LYS A 552 9.04 -7.23 -34.87
N ILE A 553 8.12 -6.80 -34.00
CA ILE A 553 6.74 -7.32 -33.96
C ILE A 553 6.02 -7.00 -35.28
N ASP A 554 6.11 -5.76 -35.75
CA ASP A 554 5.52 -5.31 -37.02
C ASP A 554 6.05 -6.14 -38.19
N PHE A 555 7.37 -6.37 -38.24
CA PHE A 555 7.99 -7.22 -39.25
C PHE A 555 7.51 -8.66 -39.16
N TYR A 556 7.49 -9.27 -37.98
CA TYR A 556 7.05 -10.65 -37.81
C TYR A 556 5.61 -10.86 -38.28
N MET A 557 4.70 -9.98 -37.88
CA MET A 557 3.27 -10.06 -38.19
C MET A 557 2.96 -9.81 -39.66
N ASN A 558 3.66 -8.88 -40.33
CA ASN A 558 3.38 -8.52 -41.72
C ASN A 558 4.32 -9.21 -42.74
N SER A 559 5.36 -9.91 -42.29
CA SER A 559 6.29 -10.60 -43.19
C SER A 559 5.56 -11.66 -44.02
N GLN A 560 5.45 -11.42 -45.33
CA GLN A 560 4.97 -12.42 -46.28
C GLN A 560 6.03 -13.49 -46.59
N GLU A 561 7.27 -13.29 -46.15
CA GLU A 561 8.33 -14.28 -46.27
C GLU A 561 8.03 -15.50 -45.39
N LYS A 562 7.62 -16.59 -46.05
CA LYS A 562 7.54 -17.94 -45.51
C LYS A 562 8.95 -18.50 -45.44
N SER A 563 9.74 -18.01 -44.49
CA SER A 563 11.09 -18.52 -44.28
C SER A 563 11.05 -19.76 -43.39
N ASP A 564 11.89 -20.75 -43.71
CA ASP A 564 11.89 -22.08 -43.10
C ASP A 564 12.10 -22.06 -41.59
N TRP A 565 12.76 -21.01 -41.06
CA TRP A 565 13.02 -20.87 -39.62
C TRP A 565 11.75 -20.83 -38.77
N LYS A 566 10.60 -20.42 -39.33
CA LYS A 566 9.31 -20.43 -38.61
C LYS A 566 8.80 -21.85 -38.30
N ASN A 567 9.34 -22.86 -38.98
CA ASN A 567 8.99 -24.27 -38.76
C ASN A 567 10.04 -25.01 -37.92
N ILE A 568 11.00 -24.33 -37.31
CA ILE A 568 12.05 -24.97 -36.49
C ILE A 568 11.75 -24.74 -35.00
N ALA A 569 11.66 -25.82 -34.24
CA ALA A 569 11.63 -25.80 -32.78
C ALA A 569 13.00 -26.23 -32.25
N CYS A 570 13.73 -25.29 -31.63
CA CYS A 570 15.03 -25.56 -31.03
C CYS A 570 14.87 -25.88 -29.54
N LEU A 571 15.34 -27.04 -29.11
CA LEU A 571 15.33 -27.52 -27.74
C LEU A 571 16.75 -27.51 -27.17
N VAL A 572 16.95 -26.80 -26.07
CA VAL A 572 18.25 -26.64 -25.41
C VAL A 572 18.21 -27.32 -24.05
N ALA A 573 19.25 -28.07 -23.69
CA ALA A 573 19.33 -28.75 -22.41
C ALA A 573 20.73 -28.60 -21.78
N ASP A 574 20.74 -28.34 -20.48
CA ASP A 574 21.91 -28.35 -19.59
C ASP A 574 22.36 -29.82 -19.31
N ASP A 575 23.63 -30.02 -18.97
CA ASP A 575 24.26 -31.31 -18.66
C ASP A 575 24.36 -31.59 -17.15
N GLU A 576 23.95 -30.65 -16.30
CA GLU A 576 23.91 -30.81 -14.84
C GLU A 576 22.71 -31.66 -14.33
N ASP A 577 22.62 -31.83 -13.01
CA ASP A 577 21.52 -32.53 -12.31
C ASP A 577 21.29 -33.98 -12.77
N GLY A 578 22.36 -34.66 -13.18
CA GLY A 578 22.32 -36.07 -13.56
C GLY A 578 21.46 -36.34 -14.80
N ASN A 579 21.55 -35.50 -15.83
CA ASN A 579 20.83 -35.56 -17.10
C ASN A 579 19.32 -35.23 -17.03
N THR A 580 18.81 -34.74 -15.89
CA THR A 580 17.37 -34.42 -15.74
C THR A 580 16.87 -33.50 -16.86
N HIS A 581 17.63 -32.45 -17.19
CA HIS A 581 17.26 -31.48 -18.24
C HIS A 581 17.28 -32.07 -19.65
N MET A 582 18.18 -33.03 -19.92
CA MET A 582 18.22 -33.75 -21.19
C MET A 582 17.03 -34.69 -21.33
N GLU A 583 16.68 -35.43 -20.27
CA GLU A 583 15.51 -36.31 -20.24
C GLU A 583 14.21 -35.53 -20.45
N ASP A 584 14.06 -34.37 -19.80
CA ASP A 584 12.91 -33.47 -20.00
C ASP A 584 12.85 -32.96 -21.45
N SER A 585 14.00 -32.57 -22.03
CA SER A 585 14.09 -32.10 -23.40
C SER A 585 13.74 -33.17 -24.43
N GLU A 586 14.17 -34.42 -24.21
CA GLU A 586 13.80 -35.56 -25.04
C GLU A 586 12.29 -35.84 -24.95
N GLY A 587 11.71 -35.79 -23.74
CA GLY A 587 10.26 -35.92 -23.56
C GLY A 587 9.47 -34.83 -24.30
N LEU A 588 9.92 -33.58 -24.24
CA LEU A 588 9.32 -32.47 -25.00
C LEU A 588 9.46 -32.68 -26.52
N ALA A 589 10.61 -33.19 -26.98
CA ALA A 589 10.83 -33.52 -28.38
C ALA A 589 9.83 -34.57 -28.87
N GLU A 590 9.68 -35.68 -28.14
CA GLU A 590 8.72 -36.74 -28.48
C GLU A 590 7.27 -36.21 -28.57
N ILE A 591 6.90 -35.30 -27.67
CA ILE A 591 5.58 -34.64 -27.71
C ILE A 591 5.43 -33.82 -29.00
N LEU A 592 6.45 -33.04 -29.36
CA LEU A 592 6.43 -32.22 -30.58
C LEU A 592 6.39 -33.08 -31.84
N GLU A 593 7.24 -34.11 -31.97
CA GLU A 593 7.26 -35.01 -33.14
C GLU A 593 5.91 -35.70 -33.34
N LYS A 594 5.26 -36.07 -32.23
CA LYS A 594 3.97 -36.78 -32.27
C LYS A 594 2.79 -35.86 -32.56
N LYS A 595 2.76 -34.66 -31.97
CA LYS A 595 1.60 -33.75 -32.07
C LYS A 595 1.70 -32.77 -33.24
N TYR A 596 2.92 -32.39 -33.63
CA TYR A 596 3.21 -31.36 -34.62
C TYR A 596 4.31 -31.83 -35.60
N PRO A 597 4.04 -32.90 -36.39
CA PRO A 597 5.02 -33.46 -37.32
C PRO A 597 5.46 -32.49 -38.44
N GLU A 598 4.78 -31.36 -38.58
CA GLU A 598 5.17 -30.26 -39.47
C GLU A 598 6.35 -29.41 -38.96
N LEU A 599 6.72 -29.52 -37.68
CA LEU A 599 7.88 -28.84 -37.10
C LEU A 599 9.16 -29.67 -37.28
N ASN A 600 10.24 -29.01 -37.65
CA ASN A 600 11.59 -29.56 -37.59
C ASN A 600 12.14 -29.34 -36.17
N ILE A 601 12.59 -30.40 -35.52
CA ILE A 601 13.19 -30.30 -34.18
C ILE A 601 14.70 -30.22 -34.31
N ASP A 602 15.28 -29.21 -33.68
CA ASP A 602 16.73 -29.03 -33.54
C ASP A 602 17.10 -29.13 -32.05
N LYS A 603 18.14 -29.89 -31.71
CA LYS A 603 18.51 -30.19 -30.31
C LYS A 603 19.92 -29.70 -30.04
N ILE A 604 20.08 -28.85 -29.03
CA ILE A 604 21.36 -28.27 -28.60
C ILE A 604 21.59 -28.66 -27.14
N TYR A 605 22.29 -29.78 -26.93
CA TYR A 605 22.58 -30.29 -25.58
C TYR A 605 24.02 -29.98 -25.21
N PHE A 606 24.23 -29.42 -24.02
CA PHE A 606 25.52 -28.85 -23.65
C PHE A 606 26.65 -29.89 -23.65
N ASP A 607 26.38 -31.14 -23.26
CA ASP A 607 27.33 -32.26 -23.31
C ASP A 607 27.78 -32.61 -24.76
N ALA A 608 27.06 -32.15 -25.79
CA ALA A 608 27.47 -32.30 -27.18
C ALA A 608 28.53 -31.25 -27.62
N PHE A 609 28.82 -30.24 -26.79
CA PHE A 609 29.75 -29.15 -27.10
C PHE A 609 30.96 -29.14 -26.16
N PRO A 610 32.17 -28.87 -26.67
CA PRO A 610 33.36 -28.79 -25.83
C PRO A 610 33.29 -27.59 -24.88
N GLN A 611 33.48 -27.85 -23.59
CA GLN A 611 33.52 -26.81 -22.57
C GLN A 611 34.73 -25.88 -22.79
N VAL A 612 34.48 -24.57 -22.84
CA VAL A 612 35.51 -23.53 -22.94
C VAL A 612 35.61 -22.79 -21.61
N SER A 613 36.82 -22.56 -21.11
CA SER A 613 37.05 -21.78 -19.89
C SER A 613 36.60 -20.32 -20.12
N GLY A 614 35.56 -19.89 -19.39
CA GLY A 614 35.02 -18.53 -19.40
C GLY A 614 35.75 -17.56 -18.49
#